data_AF-A0A8T5SQ38-F1
#
_entry.id   AF-A0A8T5SQ38-F1
#
_cell.length_a   1.000
_cell.length_b   1.000
_cell.length_c   1.000
_cell.angle_alpha   90.00
_cell.angle_beta   90.00
_cell.angle_gamma   90.00
#
_symmetry.space_group_name_H-M   'P 1'
#
loop_
_entity.id
_entity.type
_entity.pdbx_description
1 polymer ?
#
loop_
_entity_poly.entity_id
_entity_poly.type
_entity_poly.pdbx_seq_one_letter_code
_entity_poly.pdbx_strand_id
1 'polypeptide(L)'
;MKPVAQKDDFVFAATVVMDGIVGQGDKKKIPNHLFIDLTNFPNIMPDCFALSPPDAEIKHVNVFYPKPCPNLNKEIPFFCIGNIGQALQKYRHLMASLQGMKRIVNTETRGPRSPQF
;
A
#
# COMPACT_ATOMS: atom_id res chain seq x y z
N MET A 1 24.63 -22.18 28.12
CA MET A 1 24.29 -21.36 26.93
C MET A 1 22.85 -20.89 27.08
N LYS A 2 22.59 -19.57 27.00
CA LYS A 2 21.20 -19.08 26.89
C LYS A 2 20.67 -19.49 25.52
N PRO A 3 19.43 -19.98 25.40
CA PRO A 3 18.82 -20.21 24.10
C PRO A 3 18.82 -18.88 23.35
N VAL A 4 19.46 -18.83 22.17
CA VAL A 4 19.23 -17.75 21.23
C VAL A 4 17.78 -17.91 20.79
N ALA A 5 16.93 -16.93 21.10
CA ALA A 5 15.54 -16.94 20.65
C ALA A 5 15.56 -17.21 19.14
N GLN A 6 15.03 -18.38 18.75
CA GLN A 6 14.87 -18.72 17.36
C GLN A 6 13.95 -17.63 16.79
N LYS A 7 14.45 -16.87 15.81
CA LYS A 7 13.62 -15.90 15.11
C LYS A 7 12.54 -16.74 14.44
N ASP A 8 11.32 -16.70 14.96
CA ASP A 8 10.18 -17.35 14.32
C ASP A 8 10.14 -16.90 12.85
N ASP A 9 9.88 -17.83 11.95
CA ASP A 9 9.69 -17.51 10.53
C ASP A 9 8.55 -16.48 10.44
N PHE A 10 8.85 -15.29 9.91
CA PHE A 10 7.90 -14.18 9.85
C PHE A 10 7.77 -13.65 8.43
N VAL A 11 6.53 -13.39 8.02
CA VAL A 11 6.23 -12.74 6.75
C VAL A 11 6.40 -11.24 6.93
N PHE A 12 7.49 -10.69 6.39
CA PHE A 12 7.81 -9.27 6.51
C PHE A 12 7.27 -8.42 5.36
N ALA A 13 6.88 -9.05 4.25
CA ALA A 13 6.31 -8.37 3.11
C ALA A 13 5.43 -9.28 2.26
N ALA A 14 4.56 -8.68 1.45
CA ALA A 14 3.81 -9.35 0.40
C ALA A 14 3.83 -8.52 -0.88
N THR A 15 3.92 -9.18 -2.03
CA THR A 15 3.72 -8.54 -3.34
C THR A 15 2.42 -9.01 -3.95
N VAL A 16 1.61 -8.08 -4.45
CA VAL A 16 0.31 -8.40 -5.05
C VAL A 16 0.11 -7.61 -6.33
N VAL A 17 -0.61 -8.20 -7.28
CA VAL A 17 -1.09 -7.50 -8.47
C VAL A 17 -2.57 -7.25 -8.30
N MET A 18 -3.00 -5.99 -8.42
CA MET A 18 -4.40 -5.59 -8.31
C MET A 18 -4.81 -4.71 -9.47
N ASP A 19 -5.89 -5.09 -10.15
CA ASP A 19 -6.51 -4.21 -11.13
C ASP A 19 -7.13 -3.00 -10.42
N GLY A 20 -6.65 -1.82 -10.80
CA GLY A 20 -7.11 -0.53 -10.32
C GLY A 20 -7.45 0.39 -11.46
N ILE A 21 -8.17 1.49 -11.18
CA ILE A 21 -8.41 2.53 -12.17
C ILE A 21 -7.15 3.38 -12.38
N VAL A 22 -7.03 4.03 -13.54
CA VAL A 22 -5.91 4.95 -13.81
C VAL A 22 -5.92 6.16 -12.86
N GLY A 23 -7.08 6.75 -12.61
CA GLY A 23 -7.21 7.95 -11.79
C GLY A 23 -7.64 9.20 -12.59
N GLN A 24 -7.88 10.32 -11.91
CA GLN A 24 -8.33 11.60 -12.49
C GLN A 24 -9.59 11.48 -13.38
N GLY A 25 -10.53 10.63 -13.00
CA GLY A 25 -11.76 10.38 -13.76
C GLY A 25 -11.63 9.30 -14.83
N ASP A 26 -10.43 8.81 -15.12
CA ASP A 26 -10.21 7.67 -16.01
C ASP A 26 -10.42 6.34 -15.26
N LYS A 27 -11.52 5.67 -15.59
CA LYS A 27 -11.94 4.40 -14.99
C LYS A 27 -11.35 3.16 -15.69
N LYS A 28 -10.51 3.33 -16.71
CA LYS A 28 -9.80 2.22 -17.35
C LYS A 28 -9.03 1.41 -16.30
N LYS A 29 -9.14 0.08 -16.37
CA LYS A 29 -8.41 -0.81 -15.46
C LYS A 29 -6.99 -1.04 -15.95
N ILE A 30 -6.04 -0.92 -15.03
CA ILE A 30 -4.63 -1.25 -15.23
C ILE A 30 -4.13 -2.11 -14.07
N PRO A 31 -3.18 -3.02 -14.32
CA PRO A 31 -2.56 -3.80 -13.25
C PRO A 31 -1.65 -2.89 -12.42
N ASN A 32 -1.90 -2.84 -11.11
CA ASN A 32 -1.02 -2.18 -10.14
C ASN A 32 -0.20 -3.26 -9.43
N HIS A 33 1.13 -3.17 -9.53
CA HIS A 33 2.02 -4.05 -8.78
C HIS A 33 2.34 -3.38 -7.46
N LEU A 34 1.93 -4.02 -6.37
CA LEU A 34 2.03 -3.44 -5.04
C LEU A 34 3.03 -4.21 -4.20
N PHE A 35 3.82 -3.49 -3.42
CA PHE A 35 4.62 -4.02 -2.33
C PHE A 35 3.96 -3.61 -1.01
N ILE A 36 3.69 -4.59 -0.15
CA ILE A 36 3.04 -4.39 1.14
C ILE A 36 4.06 -4.70 2.23
N ASP A 37 4.44 -3.68 3.00
CA ASP A 37 5.36 -3.82 4.12
C ASP A 37 4.61 -4.31 5.37
N LEU A 38 4.96 -5.51 5.85
CA LEU A 38 4.32 -6.17 6.98
C LEU A 38 5.19 -6.17 8.25
N THR A 39 6.33 -5.47 8.25
CA THR A 39 7.31 -5.49 9.33
C THR A 39 6.71 -5.19 10.71
N ASN A 40 5.74 -4.28 10.77
CA ASN A 40 5.06 -3.87 12.02
C ASN A 40 3.61 -4.38 12.11
N PHE A 41 3.16 -5.19 11.17
CA PHE A 41 1.82 -5.77 11.16
C PHE A 41 1.73 -6.90 12.20
N PRO A 42 0.62 -7.07 12.95
CA PRO A 42 -0.66 -6.34 12.88
C PRO A 42 -0.77 -5.15 13.83
N ASN A 43 0.32 -4.74 14.48
CA ASN A 43 0.31 -3.65 15.45
C ASN A 43 0.14 -2.29 14.76
N ILE A 44 0.73 -2.15 13.57
CA ILE A 44 0.60 -0.99 12.69
C ILE A 44 0.02 -1.47 11.35
N MET A 45 -0.82 -0.64 10.72
CA MET A 45 -1.29 -0.94 9.36
C MET A 45 -0.12 -1.02 8.39
N PRO A 46 -0.15 -1.96 7.45
CA PRO A 46 0.94 -2.09 6.51
C PRO A 46 0.90 -0.95 5.51
N ASP A 47 2.09 -0.46 5.17
CA ASP A 47 2.25 0.48 4.07
C ASP A 47 2.15 -0.26 2.74
N CYS A 48 1.46 0.33 1.78
CA CYS A 48 1.27 -0.22 0.45
C CYS A 48 1.93 0.69 -0.59
N PHE A 49 3.01 0.23 -1.19
CA PHE A 49 3.81 0.94 -2.17
C PHE A 49 3.45 0.50 -3.59
N ALA A 50 3.41 1.45 -4.53
CA ALA A 50 3.16 1.19 -5.94
C ALA A 50 4.50 0.97 -6.67
N LEU A 51 4.79 -0.28 -7.03
CA LEU A 51 5.96 -0.64 -7.85
C LEU A 51 5.71 -0.38 -9.35
N SER A 52 4.45 -0.49 -9.77
CA SER A 52 4.00 -0.23 -11.14
C SER A 52 2.55 0.26 -11.13
N PRO A 53 2.17 1.24 -11.96
CA PRO A 53 3.02 1.93 -12.95
C PRO A 53 4.06 2.88 -12.31
N PRO A 54 5.08 3.36 -13.05
CA PRO A 54 6.06 4.33 -12.55
C PRO A 54 5.39 5.62 -12.03
N ASP A 55 6.01 6.32 -11.08
CA ASP A 55 5.41 7.51 -10.42
C ASP A 55 4.91 8.57 -11.41
N ALA A 56 5.68 8.84 -12.48
CA ALA A 56 5.33 9.81 -13.52
C ALA A 56 4.04 9.44 -14.29
N GLU A 57 3.63 8.18 -14.26
CA GLU A 57 2.43 7.66 -14.92
C GLU A 57 1.25 7.48 -13.96
N ILE A 58 1.49 7.59 -12.64
CA ILE A 58 0.45 7.45 -11.63
C ILE A 58 -0.43 8.70 -11.61
N LYS A 59 -1.70 8.53 -11.98
CA LYS A 59 -2.74 9.58 -11.94
C LYS A 59 -3.73 9.38 -10.80
N HIS A 60 -3.50 8.41 -9.93
CA HIS A 60 -4.44 8.02 -8.89
C HIS A 60 -4.33 8.94 -7.66
N VAL A 61 -5.43 9.61 -7.30
CA VAL A 61 -5.48 10.62 -6.20
C VAL A 61 -5.08 10.07 -4.84
N ASN A 62 -5.29 8.77 -4.60
CA ASN A 62 -4.90 8.09 -3.37
C ASN A 62 -3.42 7.69 -3.33
N VAL A 63 -2.65 7.91 -4.39
CA VAL A 63 -1.21 7.63 -4.40
C VAL A 63 -0.44 8.91 -4.13
N PHE A 64 0.28 8.93 -3.03
CA PHE A 64 1.02 10.09 -2.54
C PHE A 64 2.46 10.08 -3.09
N TYR A 65 3.21 11.13 -2.79
CA TYR A 65 4.61 11.21 -3.20
C TYR A 65 5.44 10.07 -2.65
N PRO A 66 6.58 9.76 -3.30
CA PRO A 66 7.51 8.77 -2.81
C PRO A 66 7.86 8.98 -1.33
N LYS A 67 7.82 7.91 -0.54
CA LYS A 67 8.41 7.87 0.80
C LYS A 67 9.40 6.70 0.89
N PRO A 68 10.35 6.73 1.84
CA PRO A 68 11.29 5.64 2.03
C PRO A 68 10.56 4.31 2.30
N CYS A 69 10.87 3.28 1.50
CA CYS A 69 10.49 1.90 1.73
C CYS A 69 11.70 1.17 2.35
N PRO A 70 11.71 0.87 3.66
CA PRO A 70 12.89 0.32 4.34
C PRO A 70 13.38 -0.99 3.72
N ASN A 71 12.45 -1.85 3.31
CA ASN A 71 12.73 -3.16 2.75
C ASN A 71 13.31 -3.12 1.32
N LEU A 72 13.12 -2.02 0.60
CA LEU A 72 13.60 -1.86 -0.78
C LEU A 72 14.72 -0.83 -0.92
N ASN A 73 15.05 -0.11 0.16
CA ASN A 73 16.04 0.98 0.19
C ASN A 73 15.84 2.00 -0.95
N LYS A 74 14.59 2.36 -1.21
CA LYS A 74 14.16 3.26 -2.29
C LYS A 74 13.00 4.13 -1.83
N GLU A 75 12.85 5.29 -2.42
CA GLU A 75 11.63 6.09 -2.30
C GLU A 75 10.63 5.62 -3.36
N ILE A 76 9.44 5.23 -2.91
CA ILE A 76 8.42 4.64 -3.78
C ILE A 76 7.08 5.30 -3.47
N PRO A 77 6.28 5.67 -4.48
CA PRO A 77 4.93 6.17 -4.26
C PRO A 77 4.12 5.18 -3.43
N PHE A 78 3.29 5.69 -2.53
CA PHE A 78 2.51 4.84 -1.62
C PHE A 78 1.05 5.23 -1.61
N PHE A 79 0.18 4.27 -1.33
CA PHE A 79 -1.24 4.51 -1.18
C PHE A 79 -1.55 5.09 0.20
N CYS A 80 -2.20 6.24 0.24
CA CYS A 80 -2.83 6.75 1.44
C CYS A 80 -4.13 5.98 1.68
N ILE A 81 -4.15 5.17 2.74
CA ILE A 81 -5.26 4.25 3.05
C ILE A 81 -6.38 4.98 3.82
N GLY A 82 -6.13 6.20 4.33
CA GLY A 82 -7.12 7.09 4.94
C GLY A 82 -8.02 6.42 6.00
N ASN A 83 -9.27 6.86 6.08
CA ASN A 83 -10.27 6.32 7.01
C ASN A 83 -10.62 4.84 6.73
N ILE A 84 -10.45 4.38 5.48
CA ILE A 84 -10.65 2.97 5.11
C ILE A 84 -9.61 2.10 5.84
N GLY A 85 -8.36 2.55 5.91
CA GLY A 85 -7.29 1.87 6.63
C GLY A 85 -7.57 1.77 8.12
N GLN A 86 -8.05 2.85 8.74
CA GLN A 86 -8.44 2.86 10.15
C GLN A 86 -9.61 1.91 10.43
N ALA A 87 -10.63 1.89 9.57
CA ALA A 87 -11.75 0.96 9.71
C ALA A 87 -11.35 -0.52 9.57
N LEU A 88 -10.22 -0.80 8.92
CA LEU A 88 -9.71 -2.15 8.72
C LEU A 88 -8.73 -2.63 9.80
N GLN A 89 -8.19 -1.72 10.62
CA GLN A 89 -7.30 -2.06 11.74
C GLN A 89 -7.91 -3.07 12.72
N LYS A 90 -9.22 -2.99 12.96
CA LYS A 90 -9.92 -3.94 13.84
C LYS A 90 -9.85 -5.39 13.38
N TYR A 91 -9.63 -5.61 12.08
CA TYR A 91 -9.63 -6.96 11.53
C TYR A 91 -8.28 -7.64 11.59
N ARG A 92 -7.16 -6.95 11.90
CA ARG A 92 -5.79 -7.52 12.11
C ARG A 92 -5.42 -8.72 11.19
N HIS A 93 -5.95 -8.75 9.97
CA HIS A 93 -5.80 -9.85 9.03
C HIS A 93 -5.39 -9.28 7.67
N LEU A 94 -4.33 -9.84 7.09
CA LEU A 94 -3.80 -9.39 5.80
C LEU A 94 -4.88 -9.38 4.72
N MET A 95 -5.75 -10.39 4.69
CA MET A 95 -6.84 -10.46 3.71
C MET A 95 -7.81 -9.26 3.79
N ALA A 96 -8.12 -8.78 4.99
CA ALA A 96 -8.96 -7.60 5.16
C ALA A 96 -8.25 -6.34 4.64
N SER A 97 -6.95 -6.20 4.88
CA SER A 97 -6.13 -5.12 4.31
C SER A 97 -6.11 -5.17 2.78
N LEU A 98 -5.96 -6.36 2.19
CA LEU A 98 -6.00 -6.56 0.73
C LEU A 98 -7.36 -6.18 0.12
N GLN A 99 -8.46 -6.54 0.79
CA GLN A 99 -9.80 -6.13 0.35
C GLN A 99 -10.00 -4.61 0.44
N GLY A 100 -9.46 -3.97 1.48
CA GLY A 100 -9.39 -2.52 1.59
C GLY A 100 -8.62 -1.87 0.45
N MET A 101 -7.43 -2.39 0.17
CA MET A 101 -6.60 -1.93 -0.94
C MET A 101 -7.30 -2.09 -2.28
N LYS A 102 -7.98 -3.22 -2.51
CA LYS A 102 -8.80 -3.42 -3.71
C LYS A 102 -9.86 -2.32 -3.86
N ARG A 103 -10.47 -1.85 -2.77
CA ARG A 103 -11.42 -0.72 -2.83
C ARG A 103 -10.70 0.58 -3.16
N ILE A 104 -9.56 0.85 -2.54
CA ILE A 104 -8.78 2.08 -2.71
C ILE A 104 -8.26 2.23 -4.14
N VAL A 105 -7.67 1.19 -4.73
CA VAL A 105 -7.16 1.22 -6.12
C VAL A 105 -8.28 1.33 -7.15
N ASN A 106 -9.53 1.13 -6.75
CA ASN A 106 -10.72 1.19 -7.60
C ASN A 106 -11.63 2.40 -7.32
N THR A 107 -11.23 3.29 -6.41
CA THR A 107 -12.06 4.42 -5.96
C THR A 107 -11.23 5.69 -5.87
N GLU A 108 -11.69 6.76 -6.53
CA GLU A 108 -11.15 8.09 -6.30
C GLU A 108 -11.89 8.75 -5.14
N THR A 109 -11.16 9.15 -4.11
CA THR A 109 -11.69 10.13 -3.15
C THR A 109 -11.51 11.54 -3.71
N ARG A 110 -12.36 12.50 -3.30
CA ARG A 110 -12.33 13.86 -3.85
C ARG A 110 -11.00 14.57 -3.52
N GLY A 111 -10.42 15.27 -4.50
CA GLY A 111 -9.28 16.17 -4.33
C GLY A 111 -8.17 15.93 -5.37
N PRO A 112 -7.27 16.90 -5.59
CA PRO A 112 -6.03 16.64 -6.32
C PRO A 112 -5.15 15.65 -5.54
N ARG A 113 -4.17 15.03 -6.22
CA ARG A 113 -3.03 14.39 -5.52
C ARG A 113 -2.47 15.42 -4.54
N SER A 114 -2.29 15.06 -3.27
CA SER A 114 -1.84 16.01 -2.24
C SER A 114 -0.59 16.78 -2.73
N PRO A 115 -0.48 18.09 -2.48
CA PRO A 115 0.61 18.91 -3.01
C PRO A 115 1.96 18.62 -2.34
N GLN A 116 3.06 18.84 -3.06
CA GLN A 116 4.42 18.83 -2.51
C GLN A 116 4.54 20.01 -1.54
N PHE A 117 4.98 19.75 -0.31
CA PHE A 117 5.42 20.79 0.63
C PHE A 117 6.93 20.70 0.77
#